data_AF-A0A931PJ77-F1
#
_entry.id   AF-A0A931PJ77-F1
#
_cell.length_a   1.000
_cell.length_b   1.000
_cell.length_c   1.000
_cell.angle_alpha   90.00
_cell.angle_beta   90.00
_cell.angle_gamma   90.00
#
_symmetry.space_group_name_H-M   'P 1'
#
loop_
_entity.id
_entity.type
_entity.pdbx_description
1 polymer ?
#
loop_
_entity_poly.entity_id
_entity_poly.type
_entity_poly.pdbx_seq_one_letter_code
_entity_poly.pdbx_strand_id
1 'polypeptide(L)'
;MTRKHPPFSLRLTFEERARLEELAGDEPLGSYIKRKVFNGKGQGTKRARSRIRRPIKDEQKLAHVLAMLGQSRIANNLNQLAKAAHIGTLPVLPDTEREIRKACADVALMRRELLRALGHRTDTEPSP
;
A
#
# COMPACT_ATOMS: atom_id res chain seq x y z
N MET A 1 -35.95 -20.78 -19.32
CA MET A 1 -35.66 -19.96 -18.12
C MET A 1 -35.13 -20.87 -17.02
N THR A 2 -33.85 -20.80 -16.67
CA THR A 2 -33.26 -21.62 -15.60
C THR A 2 -33.75 -21.11 -14.24
N ARG A 3 -34.60 -21.88 -13.55
CA ARG A 3 -35.01 -21.60 -12.17
C ARG A 3 -33.75 -21.57 -11.29
N LYS A 4 -33.47 -20.43 -10.66
CA LYS A 4 -32.42 -20.33 -9.66
C LYS A 4 -32.97 -20.86 -8.34
N HIS A 5 -32.29 -21.84 -7.76
CA HIS A 5 -32.59 -22.29 -6.40
C HIS A 5 -32.24 -21.19 -5.38
N PRO A 6 -32.97 -21.10 -4.25
CA PRO A 6 -32.64 -20.18 -3.18
C PRO A 6 -31.21 -20.46 -2.64
N PRO A 7 -30.55 -19.45 -2.06
CA PRO A 7 -29.21 -19.62 -1.50
C PRO A 7 -29.19 -20.66 -0.38
N PHE A 8 -28.13 -21.46 -0.33
CA PHE A 8 -27.89 -22.42 0.74
C PHE A 8 -27.33 -21.71 1.98
N SER A 9 -28.03 -21.84 3.11
CA SER A 9 -27.61 -21.28 4.40
C SER A 9 -26.91 -22.35 5.24
N LEU A 10 -25.68 -22.08 5.63
CA LEU A 10 -24.89 -22.94 6.52
C LEU A 10 -24.72 -22.24 7.88
N ARG A 11 -25.08 -22.92 8.97
CA ARG A 11 -24.79 -22.43 10.33
C ARG A 11 -23.34 -22.75 10.67
N LEU A 12 -22.62 -21.75 11.14
CA LEU A 12 -21.23 -21.85 11.58
C LEU A 12 -21.12 -21.21 12.96
N THR A 13 -20.37 -21.83 13.85
CA THR A 13 -19.89 -21.17 15.07
C THR A 13 -18.89 -20.05 14.71
N PHE A 14 -18.58 -19.20 15.69
CA PHE A 14 -17.60 -18.13 15.50
C PHE A 14 -16.23 -18.67 15.08
N GLU A 15 -15.76 -19.73 15.75
CA GLU A 15 -14.44 -20.34 15.48
C GLU A 15 -14.38 -20.99 14.09
N GLU A 16 -15.43 -21.73 13.70
CA GLU A 16 -15.49 -22.35 12.37
C GLU A 16 -15.49 -21.30 11.27
N ARG A 17 -16.23 -20.20 11.47
CA ARG A 17 -16.24 -19.09 10.51
C ARG A 17 -14.88 -18.42 10.44
N ALA A 18 -14.24 -18.14 11.57
CA ALA A 18 -12.92 -17.51 11.61
C ALA A 18 -11.87 -18.38 10.87
N ARG A 19 -11.86 -19.69 11.12
CA ARG A 19 -10.98 -20.64 10.43
C ARG A 19 -11.23 -20.67 8.93
N LEU A 20 -12.49 -20.62 8.49
CA LEU A 20 -12.82 -20.57 7.07
C LEU A 20 -12.40 -19.25 6.41
N GLU A 21 -12.53 -18.12 7.13
CA GLU A 21 -12.07 -16.81 6.64
C GLU A 21 -10.54 -16.76 6.53
N GLU A 22 -9.81 -17.36 7.48
CA GLU A 22 -8.35 -17.49 7.42
C GLU A 22 -7.90 -18.36 6.22
N LEU A 23 -8.50 -19.53 6.04
CA LEU A 23 -8.18 -20.42 4.93
C LEU A 23 -8.58 -19.84 3.55
N ALA A 24 -9.59 -18.98 3.51
CA ALA A 24 -10.03 -18.31 2.29
C ALA A 24 -9.08 -17.19 1.85
N GLY A 25 -8.40 -16.53 2.81
CA GLY A 25 -7.50 -15.41 2.54
C GLY A 25 -8.21 -14.29 1.77
N ASP A 26 -7.73 -14.00 0.56
CA ASP A 26 -8.31 -12.97 -0.32
C ASP A 26 -9.52 -13.45 -1.14
N GLU A 27 -9.81 -14.75 -1.15
CA GLU A 27 -10.94 -15.32 -1.88
C GLU A 27 -12.27 -15.07 -1.13
N PRO A 28 -13.36 -14.65 -1.79
CA PRO A 28 -14.65 -14.54 -1.13
C PRO A 28 -15.07 -15.89 -0.53
N LEU A 29 -15.49 -15.89 0.74
CA LEU A 29 -15.81 -17.11 1.51
C LEU A 29 -16.74 -18.09 0.76
N GLY A 30 -17.79 -17.58 0.09
CA GLY A 30 -18.70 -18.42 -0.70
C GLY A 30 -18.07 -19.05 -1.96
N SER A 31 -17.06 -18.40 -2.55
CA SER A 31 -16.26 -18.97 -3.65
C SER A 31 -15.32 -20.04 -3.11
N TYR A 32 -14.61 -19.73 -2.02
CA TYR A 32 -13.70 -20.66 -1.35
C TYR A 32 -14.42 -21.97 -0.95
N ILE A 33 -15.59 -21.85 -0.29
CA ILE A 33 -16.41 -23.00 0.12
C ILE A 33 -16.83 -23.82 -1.11
N LYS A 34 -17.35 -23.18 -2.17
CA LYS A 34 -17.73 -23.88 -3.40
C LYS A 34 -16.55 -24.58 -4.06
N ARG A 35 -15.38 -23.93 -4.10
CA ARG A 35 -14.15 -24.51 -4.66
C ARG A 35 -13.73 -25.75 -3.91
N LYS A 36 -13.77 -25.71 -2.57
CA LYS A 36 -13.43 -26.84 -1.71
C LYS A 36 -14.44 -27.98 -1.79
N VAL A 37 -15.74 -27.68 -1.86
CA VAL A 37 -16.81 -28.70 -1.91
C VAL A 37 -16.86 -29.39 -3.28
N PHE A 38 -16.66 -28.65 -4.38
CA PHE A 38 -16.81 -29.18 -5.74
C PHE A 38 -15.48 -29.41 -6.47
N ASN A 39 -14.34 -29.37 -5.77
CA ASN A 39 -13.00 -29.52 -6.36
C ASN A 39 -12.78 -28.63 -7.59
N GLY A 40 -13.31 -27.39 -7.57
CA GLY A 40 -13.25 -26.45 -8.68
C GLY A 40 -14.18 -26.73 -9.87
N LYS A 41 -14.91 -27.86 -9.91
CA LYS A 41 -15.88 -28.16 -10.97
C LYS A 41 -17.16 -27.34 -10.77
N GLY A 42 -17.58 -26.60 -11.79
CA GLY A 42 -18.82 -25.81 -11.77
C GLY A 42 -18.70 -24.36 -11.29
N GLN A 43 -17.47 -23.81 -11.17
CA GLN A 43 -17.29 -22.37 -11.06
C GLN A 43 -17.68 -21.70 -12.38
N GLY A 44 -18.94 -21.28 -12.49
CA GLY A 44 -19.31 -20.26 -13.46
C GLY A 44 -18.42 -19.04 -13.23
N THR A 45 -17.81 -18.55 -14.30
CA THR A 45 -16.81 -17.45 -14.41
C THR A 45 -17.30 -16.08 -13.93
N LYS A 46 -18.12 -16.02 -12.89
CA LYS A 46 -18.52 -14.77 -12.25
C LYS A 46 -17.33 -14.26 -11.46
N ARG A 47 -16.53 -13.45 -12.16
CA ARG A 47 -15.44 -12.62 -11.64
C ARG A 47 -15.73 -12.29 -10.19
N ALA A 48 -14.93 -12.86 -9.28
CA ALA A 48 -14.94 -12.48 -7.90
C ALA A 48 -14.91 -10.96 -7.87
N ARG A 49 -15.98 -10.32 -7.36
CA ARG A 49 -15.91 -8.91 -7.01
C ARG A 49 -14.85 -8.85 -5.93
N SER A 50 -13.61 -8.58 -6.36
CA SER A 50 -12.47 -8.41 -5.49
C SER A 50 -12.94 -7.49 -4.39
N ARG A 51 -13.02 -8.00 -3.15
CA ARG A 51 -13.21 -7.12 -2.00
C ARG A 51 -12.05 -6.15 -2.13
N ILE A 52 -12.38 -4.87 -2.33
CA ILE A 52 -11.45 -3.76 -2.21
C ILE A 52 -10.53 -4.11 -1.04
N ARG A 53 -9.26 -4.39 -1.34
CA ARG A 53 -8.28 -4.93 -0.39
C ARG A 53 -8.44 -4.15 0.90
N ARG A 54 -8.88 -4.80 1.97
CA ARG A 54 -8.92 -4.14 3.28
C ARG A 54 -7.46 -3.89 3.62
N PRO A 55 -7.02 -2.62 3.75
CA PRO A 55 -5.61 -2.37 3.99
C PRO A 55 -5.21 -3.05 5.28
N ILE A 56 -4.16 -3.85 5.21
CA ILE A 56 -3.61 -4.55 6.38
C ILE A 56 -3.11 -3.45 7.34
N LYS A 57 -3.15 -3.68 8.65
CA LYS A 57 -2.77 -2.68 9.68
C LYS A 57 -1.41 -2.00 9.41
N ASP A 58 -0.51 -2.69 8.72
CA ASP A 58 0.80 -2.18 8.31
C ASP A 58 0.74 -1.19 7.14
N GLU A 59 -0.16 -1.38 6.17
CA GLU A 59 -0.39 -0.40 5.09
C GLU A 59 -0.94 0.94 5.64
N GLN A 60 -1.77 0.90 6.68
CA GLN A 60 -2.28 2.13 7.31
C GLN A 60 -1.16 2.92 8.01
N LYS A 61 -0.27 2.23 8.73
CA LYS A 61 0.89 2.87 9.38
C LYS A 61 1.85 3.46 8.35
N LEU A 62 2.14 2.72 7.28
CA LEU A 62 2.99 3.17 6.17
C LEU A 62 2.39 4.41 5.48
N ALA A 63 1.08 4.39 5.19
CA ALA A 63 0.38 5.55 4.63
C ALA A 63 0.40 6.76 5.57
N HIS A 64 0.28 6.54 6.88
CA HIS A 64 0.36 7.61 7.87
C HIS A 64 1.76 8.25 7.92
N VAL A 65 2.83 7.45 7.91
CA VAL A 65 4.21 7.96 7.84
C VAL A 65 4.43 8.77 6.55
N LEU A 66 3.93 8.29 5.41
CA LEU A 66 3.98 9.02 4.14
C LEU A 66 3.23 10.36 4.20
N ALA A 67 2.05 10.38 4.83
CA ALA A 67 1.28 11.61 5.02
C ALA A 67 2.02 12.62 5.92
N MET A 68 2.61 12.18 7.02
CA MET A 68 3.41 13.04 7.90
C MET A 68 4.66 13.57 7.17
N LEU A 69 5.32 12.75 6.34
CA LEU A 69 6.43 13.19 5.51
C LEU A 69 5.99 14.28 4.52
N GLY A 70 4.82 14.13 3.89
CA GLY A 70 4.24 15.17 3.04
C GLY A 70 3.93 16.47 3.80
N GLN A 71 3.49 16.36 5.05
CA GLN A 71 3.19 17.51 5.92
C GLN A 71 4.42 18.19 6.53
N SER A 72 5.58 17.52 6.56
CA SER A 72 6.81 18.02 7.20
C SER A 72 7.40 19.31 6.60
N ARG A 73 6.82 19.82 5.50
CA ARG A 73 7.26 21.03 4.77
C ARG A 73 8.74 20.99 4.35
N ILE A 74 9.37 19.82 4.29
CA ILE A 74 10.78 19.65 3.90
C ILE A 74 11.10 20.37 2.58
N ALA A 75 10.25 20.24 1.56
CA ALA A 75 10.45 20.91 0.27
C ALA A 75 10.49 22.45 0.39
N ASN A 76 9.64 23.02 1.24
CA ASN A 76 9.60 24.47 1.46
C ASN A 76 10.85 24.95 2.22
N ASN A 77 11.29 24.20 3.23
CA ASN A 77 12.52 24.51 3.96
C ASN A 77 13.76 24.38 3.06
N LEU A 78 13.79 23.38 2.17
CA LEU A 78 14.86 23.24 1.18
C LEU A 78 14.92 24.44 0.23
N ASN A 79 13.75 24.92 -0.21
CA ASN A 79 13.66 26.08 -1.09
C ASN A 79 14.12 27.37 -0.39
N GLN A 80 13.84 27.50 0.91
CA GLN A 80 14.34 28.62 1.73
C GLN A 80 15.87 28.58 1.88
N LEU A 81 16.44 27.39 2.11
CA LEU A 81 17.89 27.20 2.17
C LEU A 81 18.56 27.49 0.82
N ALA A 82 17.99 27.00 -0.29
CA ALA A 82 18.49 27.27 -1.64
C ALA A 82 18.46 28.78 -1.94
N LYS A 83 17.39 29.47 -1.54
CA LYS A 83 17.27 30.93 -1.71
C LYS A 83 18.28 31.70 -0.84
N ALA A 84 18.50 31.27 0.41
CA ALA A 84 19.49 31.87 1.31
C ALA A 84 20.93 31.64 0.81
N ALA A 85 21.22 30.46 0.27
CA ALA A 85 22.50 30.15 -0.38
C ALA A 85 22.71 31.02 -1.63
N HIS A 86 21.70 31.12 -2.50
CA HIS A 86 21.79 31.88 -3.74
C HIS A 86 22.01 33.38 -3.53
N ILE A 87 21.44 33.96 -2.47
CA ILE A 87 21.58 35.39 -2.12
C ILE A 87 22.84 35.62 -1.25
N GLY A 88 23.60 34.56 -0.95
CA GLY A 88 24.86 34.64 -0.19
C GLY A 88 24.69 34.86 1.31
N THR A 89 23.48 34.73 1.85
CA THR A 89 23.19 34.91 3.27
C THR A 89 23.40 33.64 4.09
N LEU A 90 23.45 32.49 3.43
CA LEU A 90 23.85 31.22 4.04
C LEU A 90 25.33 30.96 3.72
N PRO A 91 26.24 30.94 4.70
CA PRO A 91 27.62 30.49 4.47
C PRO A 91 27.59 28.98 4.18
N VAL A 92 27.55 28.63 2.89
CA VAL A 92 27.57 27.24 2.44
C VAL A 92 29.01 26.76 2.41
N LEU A 93 29.48 26.24 3.54
CA LEU A 93 30.76 25.52 3.55
C LEU A 93 30.59 24.20 2.77
N PRO A 94 31.67 23.67 2.17
CA PRO A 94 31.63 22.42 1.40
C PRO A 94 31.07 21.23 2.20
N ASP A 95 31.30 21.20 3.51
CA ASP A 95 30.74 20.20 4.42
C ASP A 95 29.22 20.32 4.55
N THR A 96 28.70 21.53 4.74
CA THR A 96 27.27 21.81 4.84
C THR A 96 26.53 21.42 3.55
N GLU A 97 27.10 21.73 2.39
CA GLU A 97 26.52 21.32 1.10
C GLU A 97 26.43 19.80 0.97
N ARG A 98 27.49 19.09 1.38
CA ARG A 98 27.55 17.64 1.32
C ARG A 98 26.55 16.99 2.28
N GLU A 99 26.40 17.53 3.49
CA GLU A 99 25.41 17.07 4.46
C GLU A 99 23.97 17.28 3.98
N ILE A 100 23.68 18.43 3.36
CA ILE A 100 22.35 18.70 2.78
C ILE A 100 22.04 17.73 1.64
N ARG A 101 22.99 17.49 0.72
CA ARG A 101 22.81 16.51 -0.37
C ARG A 101 22.56 15.10 0.17
N LYS A 102 23.30 14.69 1.20
CA LYS A 102 23.11 13.40 1.87
C LYS A 102 21.72 13.30 2.49
N ALA A 103 21.28 14.31 3.24
CA ALA A 103 19.94 14.35 3.82
C ALA A 103 18.84 14.27 2.76
N CYS A 104 18.99 14.96 1.62
CA CYS A 104 18.05 14.85 0.49
C CYS A 104 17.97 13.42 -0.07
N ALA A 105 19.12 12.77 -0.24
CA ALA A 105 19.19 11.40 -0.73
C ALA A 105 18.53 10.41 0.26
N ASP A 106 18.77 10.57 1.56
CA ASP A 106 18.16 9.74 2.61
C ASP A 106 16.63 9.88 2.63
N VAL A 107 16.10 11.10 2.47
CA VAL A 107 14.65 11.35 2.36
C VAL A 107 14.05 10.73 1.10
N ALA A 108 14.74 10.84 -0.05
CA ALA A 108 14.30 10.21 -1.29
C ALA A 108 14.26 8.68 -1.17
N LEU A 109 15.27 8.09 -0.51
CA LEU A 109 15.32 6.66 -0.22
C LEU A 109 14.15 6.24 0.68
N MET A 110 13.93 6.93 1.80
CA MET A 110 12.80 6.66 2.70
C MET A 110 11.46 6.70 1.97
N ARG A 111 11.24 7.71 1.11
CA ARG A 111 10.02 7.81 0.30
C ARG A 111 9.85 6.62 -0.63
N ARG A 112 10.90 6.21 -1.32
CA ARG A 112 10.87 5.07 -2.26
C ARG A 112 10.53 3.77 -1.52
N GLU A 113 11.17 3.53 -0.38
CA GLU A 113 10.94 2.34 0.43
C GLU A 113 9.50 2.27 0.97
N LEU A 114 8.95 3.41 1.43
CA LEU A 114 7.56 3.49 1.87
C LEU A 114 6.57 3.23 0.73
N LEU A 115 6.80 3.79 -0.46
CA LEU A 115 5.95 3.56 -1.64
C LEU A 115 5.99 2.10 -2.12
N ARG A 116 7.18 1.47 -2.09
CA ARG A 116 7.36 0.06 -2.41
C ARG A 116 6.60 -0.83 -1.41
N ALA A 117 6.68 -0.53 -0.13
CA ALA A 117 5.97 -1.26 0.93
C ALA A 117 4.44 -1.16 0.80
N LEU A 118 3.92 -0.08 0.21
CA LEU A 118 2.50 0.11 -0.11
C LEU A 118 2.06 -0.49 -1.45
N GLY A 119 2.96 -1.15 -2.18
CA GLY A 119 2.64 -1.79 -3.46
C GLY A 119 2.51 -0.83 -4.64
N HIS A 120 2.99 0.41 -4.52
CA HIS A 120 3.11 1.32 -5.66
C HIS A 120 4.40 1.00 -6.43
N ARG A 121 4.30 0.84 -7.76
CA ARG A 121 5.48 0.74 -8.64
C ARG A 121 6.17 2.10 -8.67
N THR A 122 7.34 2.20 -8.06
CA THR A 122 8.21 3.38 -8.17
C THR A 122 9.01 3.30 -9.46
N ASP A 123 8.32 3.26 -10.61
CA ASP A 123 8.95 3.33 -11.92
C ASP A 123 9.19 4.81 -12.21
N THR A 124 10.24 5.36 -11.61
CA THR A 124 10.82 6.65 -12.02
C THR A 124 12.32 6.49 -11.90
N GLU A 125 12.89 5.75 -12.86
CA GLU A 125 14.30 5.91 -13.18
C GLU A 125 14.51 7.34 -13.68
N PRO A 126 15.57 8.04 -13.26
CA PRO A 126 15.91 9.32 -13.86
C PRO A 126 16.30 9.06 -15.32
N SER A 127 15.65 9.79 -16.24
CA SER A 127 16.09 9.86 -17.64
C SER A 127 17.58 10.27 -17.70
N PRO A 128 18.35 9.72 -18.66
CA PRO A 128 19.78 9.97 -18.80
C PRO A 128 20.13 11.45 -19.03
#